data_AF-A0A3P6PKY1-F1
#
_entry.id   AF-A0A3P6PKY1-F1
#
_cell.length_a   1.000
_cell.length_b   1.000
_cell.length_c   1.000
_cell.angle_alpha   90.00
_cell.angle_beta   90.00
_cell.angle_gamma   90.00
#
_symmetry.space_group_name_H-M   'P 1'
#
loop_
_entity.id
_entity.type
_entity.pdbx_description
1 polymer ?
#
loop_
_entity_poly.entity_id
_entity_poly.type
_entity_poly.pdbx_seq_one_letter_code
_entity_poly.pdbx_strand_id
1 'polypeptide(L)'
;MGSPLGPFLASVIMGKIEETTLKDTINDLKFYGGYVDEIFCLTNKTADIDGLVQTFNTAHTALTFTVETEANEELAFLDVLVHRQPDGSIQRRLFRKKT
;
A
#
# COMPACT_ATOMS: atom_id res chain seq x y z
N MET A 1 8.87 18.05 4.95
CA MET A 1 8.60 17.64 6.35
C MET A 1 9.13 18.73 7.29
N GLY A 2 8.37 19.79 7.55
CA GLY A 2 8.84 20.95 8.34
C GLY A 2 8.24 21.08 9.75
N SER A 3 7.15 20.35 10.04
CA SER A 3 6.50 20.34 11.36
C SER A 3 6.75 19.01 12.07
N PRO A 4 7.19 19.01 13.34
CA PRO A 4 7.41 17.78 14.11
C PRO A 4 6.10 17.01 14.39
N LEU A 5 4.93 17.67 14.31
CA LEU A 5 3.62 17.05 14.53
C LEU A 5 2.95 16.56 13.25
N GLY A 6 3.43 17.00 12.08
CA GLY A 6 2.84 16.66 10.78
C GLY A 6 2.71 15.16 10.54
N PRO A 7 3.80 14.38 10.69
CA PRO A 7 3.76 12.93 10.49
C PRO A 7 2.79 12.22 11.43
N PHE A 8 2.76 12.62 12.71
CA PHE A 8 1.85 12.03 13.70
C PHE A 8 0.37 12.26 13.31
N LEU A 9 0.02 13.49 12.93
CA LEU A 9 -1.33 13.82 12.49
C LEU A 9 -1.71 13.08 11.21
N ALA A 10 -0.77 12.95 10.26
CA ALA A 10 -0.97 12.18 9.04
C ALA A 10 -1.29 10.71 9.35
N SER A 11 -0.52 10.07 10.25
CA SER A 11 -0.78 8.70 10.68
C SER A 11 -2.14 8.54 11.38
N VAL A 12 -2.54 9.50 12.22
CA VAL A 12 -3.85 9.47 12.90
C VAL A 12 -5.02 9.60 11.90
N ILE A 13 -4.91 10.53 10.94
CA ILE A 13 -5.95 10.71 9.91
C ILE A 13 -6.04 9.47 9.04
N MET A 14 -4.91 8.92 8.59
CA MET A 14 -4.88 7.71 7.78
C MET A 14 -5.50 6.53 8.53
N GLY A 15 -5.06 6.27 9.78
CA GLY A 15 -5.63 5.19 10.59
C GLY A 15 -7.13 5.35 10.83
N LYS A 16 -7.64 6.58 10.94
CA LYS A 16 -9.08 6.81 11.03
C LYS A 16 -9.82 6.47 9.74
N ILE A 17 -9.26 6.81 8.58
CA ILE A 17 -9.85 6.46 7.28
C ILE A 17 -9.86 4.94 7.07
N GLU A 18 -8.78 4.27 7.46
CA GLU A 18 -8.66 2.80 7.43
C GLU A 18 -9.73 2.12 8.29
N GLU A 19 -9.94 2.60 9.52
CA GLU A 19 -10.95 2.03 10.44
C GLU A 19 -12.39 2.47 10.17
N THR A 20 -12.62 3.36 9.21
CA THR A 20 -13.96 3.85 8.86
C THR A 20 -14.30 3.57 7.41
N THR A 21 -13.92 4.44 6.49
CA THR A 21 -14.33 4.38 5.09
C THR A 21 -13.74 3.18 4.34
N LEU A 22 -12.52 2.77 4.68
CA LEU A 22 -11.81 1.69 3.97
C LEU A 22 -11.87 0.34 4.69
N LYS A 23 -12.57 0.25 5.82
CA LYS A 23 -12.53 -0.94 6.68
C LYS A 23 -12.95 -2.21 5.94
N ASP A 24 -14.07 -2.17 5.26
CA ASP A 24 -14.60 -3.34 4.55
C ASP A 24 -13.69 -3.73 3.39
N THR A 25 -13.22 -2.74 2.63
CA THR A 25 -12.26 -2.94 1.54
C THR A 25 -10.95 -3.56 2.03
N ILE A 26 -10.44 -3.12 3.17
CA ILE A 26 -9.22 -3.66 3.77
C ILE A 26 -9.44 -5.10 4.27
N ASN A 27 -10.60 -5.39 4.84
CA ASN A 27 -10.93 -6.73 5.32
C ASN A 27 -11.03 -7.78 4.18
N ASP A 28 -11.38 -7.35 2.97
CA ASP A 28 -11.41 -8.22 1.79
C ASP A 28 -10.01 -8.54 1.22
N LEU A 29 -8.98 -7.80 1.64
CA LEU A 29 -7.59 -8.05 1.25
C LEU A 29 -7.01 -9.21 2.06
N LYS A 30 -6.11 -9.98 1.43
CA LYS A 30 -5.38 -11.07 2.12
C LYS A 30 -4.36 -10.53 3.11
N PHE A 31 -3.85 -9.33 2.84
CA PHE A 31 -2.91 -8.62 3.69
C PHE A 31 -3.03 -7.13 3.40
N TYR A 32 -2.88 -6.33 4.45
CA TYR A 32 -2.79 -4.88 4.38
C TYR A 32 -1.81 -4.41 5.46
N GLY A 33 -0.87 -3.55 5.10
CA GLY A 33 0.06 -2.93 6.03
C GLY A 33 0.59 -1.61 5.49
N GLY A 34 0.50 -0.55 6.31
CA GLY A 34 1.03 0.77 6.00
C GLY A 34 2.37 1.05 6.65
N TYR A 35 3.23 1.80 5.97
CA TYR A 35 4.43 2.42 6.51
C TYR A 35 4.45 3.91 6.12
N VAL A 36 4.09 4.78 7.08
CA VAL A 36 3.96 6.23 6.89
C VAL A 36 2.99 6.56 5.73
N ASP A 37 3.51 6.77 4.53
CA ASP A 37 2.80 7.16 3.32
C ASP A 37 2.73 6.03 2.26
N GLU A 38 3.44 4.92 2.46
CA GLU A 38 3.35 3.74 1.59
C GLU A 38 2.44 2.66 2.18
N ILE A 39 1.72 1.96 1.31
CA ILE A 39 0.83 0.85 1.67
C ILE A 39 1.27 -0.39 0.89
N PHE A 40 1.38 -1.51 1.58
CA PHE A 40 1.58 -2.83 0.99
C PHE A 40 0.32 -3.66 1.21
N CYS A 41 -0.23 -4.22 0.13
CA CYS A 41 -1.38 -5.09 0.21
C CYS A 41 -1.26 -6.32 -0.68
N LEU A 42 -1.93 -7.40 -0.28
CA LEU A 42 -2.06 -8.61 -1.07
C LEU A 42 -3.53 -8.84 -1.40
N THR A 43 -3.81 -9.07 -2.67
CA THR A 43 -5.16 -9.34 -3.18
C THR A 43 -5.19 -10.61 -4.03
N ASN A 44 -6.38 -11.02 -4.47
CA ASN A 44 -6.53 -12.12 -5.42
C ASN A 44 -6.01 -11.71 -6.81
N LYS A 45 -5.47 -12.66 -7.58
CA LYS A 45 -4.99 -12.40 -8.95
C LYS A 45 -6.06 -11.85 -9.89
N THR A 46 -7.34 -12.11 -9.59
CA THR A 46 -8.50 -11.67 -10.36
C THR A 46 -9.15 -10.40 -9.79
N ALA A 47 -8.54 -9.77 -8.79
CA ALA A 47 -9.10 -8.57 -8.20
C ALA A 47 -9.04 -7.39 -9.19
N ASP A 48 -10.06 -6.55 -9.14
CA ASP A 48 -10.09 -5.29 -9.87
C ASP A 48 -9.23 -4.25 -9.15
N ILE A 49 -8.00 -4.08 -9.62
CA ILE A 49 -7.03 -3.15 -9.04
C ILE A 49 -7.46 -1.69 -9.27
N ASP A 50 -8.02 -1.38 -10.43
CA ASP A 50 -8.44 -0.01 -10.75
C ASP A 50 -9.64 0.39 -9.88
N GLY A 51 -10.60 -0.51 -9.70
CA GLY A 51 -11.73 -0.31 -8.78
C GLY A 51 -11.29 -0.18 -7.31
N LEU A 52 -10.27 -0.94 -6.89
CA LEU A 52 -9.67 -0.81 -5.55
C LEU A 52 -9.06 0.58 -5.35
N VAL A 53 -8.24 1.04 -6.30
CA VAL A 53 -7.60 2.36 -6.26
C VAL A 53 -8.64 3.48 -6.30
N GLN A 54 -9.69 3.32 -7.10
CA GLN A 54 -10.80 4.28 -7.12
C GLN A 54 -11.46 4.37 -5.74
N THR A 55 -11.76 3.24 -5.11
CA THR A 55 -12.36 3.19 -3.76
C THR A 55 -11.47 3.94 -2.75
N PHE A 56 -10.16 3.67 -2.75
CA PHE A 56 -9.19 4.38 -1.92
C PHE A 56 -9.19 5.89 -2.18
N ASN A 57 -9.19 6.31 -3.44
CA ASN A 57 -9.23 7.72 -3.82
C ASN A 57 -10.56 8.41 -3.47
N THR A 58 -11.67 7.68 -3.36
CA THR A 58 -12.94 8.25 -2.88
C THR A 58 -13.01 8.41 -1.36
N ALA A 59 -12.08 7.81 -0.61
CA ALA A 59 -12.16 7.80 0.85
C ALA A 59 -11.97 9.19 1.48
N HIS A 60 -11.15 10.06 0.87
CA HIS A 60 -10.95 11.42 1.33
C HIS A 60 -10.44 12.34 0.20
N THR A 61 -11.08 13.49 0.01
CA THR A 61 -10.79 14.43 -1.10
C THR A 61 -9.38 15.02 -1.11
N ALA A 62 -8.73 15.07 0.05
CA ALA A 62 -7.35 15.56 0.19
C ALA A 62 -6.28 14.47 0.00
N LEU A 63 -6.66 13.21 -0.22
CA LEU A 63 -5.72 12.11 -0.44
C LEU A 63 -5.75 11.68 -1.90
N THR A 64 -4.60 11.27 -2.40
CA THR A 64 -4.47 10.66 -3.73
C THR A 64 -3.60 9.43 -3.60
N PHE A 65 -4.20 8.28 -3.86
CA PHE A 65 -3.55 6.99 -3.85
C PHE A 65 -3.15 6.60 -5.27
N THR A 66 -1.91 6.18 -5.41
CA THR A 66 -1.36 5.57 -6.63
C THR A 66 -1.02 4.12 -6.34
N VAL A 67 -1.09 3.27 -7.36
CA VAL A 67 -0.76 1.84 -7.23
C VAL A 67 0.45 1.48 -8.07
N GLU A 68 1.29 0.63 -7.50
CA GLU A 68 2.31 -0.13 -8.21
C GLU A 68 1.95 -1.61 -8.05
N THR A 69 1.79 -2.31 -9.18
CA THR A 69 1.45 -3.74 -9.18
C THR A 69 2.71 -4.58 -9.38
N GLU A 70 2.70 -5.78 -8.82
CA GLU A 70 3.76 -6.76 -8.99
C GLU A 70 3.98 -7.07 -10.49
N ALA A 71 5.24 -7.04 -10.93
CA ALA A 71 5.65 -7.39 -12.28
C ALA A 71 6.86 -8.33 -12.24
N ASN A 72 6.86 -9.37 -13.08
CA ASN A 72 7.92 -10.41 -13.09
C ASN A 72 8.19 -11.03 -11.71
N GLU A 73 7.11 -11.30 -10.97
CA GLU A 73 7.15 -11.77 -9.58
C GLU A 73 7.96 -10.87 -8.62
N GLU A 74 8.15 -9.60 -8.97
CA GLU A 74 8.86 -8.60 -8.17
C GLU A 74 7.96 -7.39 -7.89
N LEU A 75 8.10 -6.83 -6.68
CA LEU A 75 7.46 -5.58 -6.28
C LEU A 75 8.40 -4.79 -5.37
N ALA A 76 8.60 -3.51 -5.67
CA ALA A 76 9.42 -2.64 -4.85
C ALA A 76 8.58 -1.99 -3.73
N PHE A 77 9.01 -2.16 -2.49
CA PHE A 77 8.40 -1.56 -1.31
C PHE A 77 9.49 -0.91 -0.45
N LEU A 78 9.39 0.39 -0.21
CA LEU A 78 10.47 1.20 0.38
C LEU A 78 11.81 0.97 -0.39
N ASP A 79 12.88 0.68 0.35
CA ASP A 79 14.22 0.37 -0.18
C ASP A 79 14.45 -1.13 -0.42
N VAL A 80 13.38 -1.92 -0.55
CA VAL A 80 13.44 -3.38 -0.69
C VAL A 80 12.68 -3.86 -1.92
N LEU A 81 13.34 -4.65 -2.76
CA LEU A 81 12.69 -5.43 -3.80
C LEU A 81 12.27 -6.77 -3.22
N VAL A 82 10.97 -7.02 -3.24
CA VAL A 82 10.35 -8.26 -2.82
C VAL A 82 10.17 -9.14 -4.05
N HIS A 83 10.81 -10.31 -4.08
CA HIS A 83 10.67 -11.28 -5.16
C HIS A 83 10.03 -12.57 -4.65
N ARG A 84 8.93 -13.00 -5.29
CA ARG A 84 8.25 -14.25 -4.96
C ARG A 84 8.85 -15.40 -5.78
N GLN A 85 9.41 -16.37 -5.07
CA GLN A 85 9.99 -17.56 -5.66
C GLN A 85 8.91 -18.58 -6.07
N PRO A 86 9.19 -19.50 -7.01
CA PRO A 86 8.26 -20.55 -7.43
C PRO A 86 7.80 -21.48 -6.30
N ASP A 87 8.61 -21.64 -5.26
CA ASP A 87 8.30 -22.43 -4.06
C ASP A 87 7.43 -21.67 -3.05
N GLY A 88 7.06 -20.42 -3.34
CA GLY A 88 6.28 -19.54 -2.48
C GLY A 88 7.11 -18.79 -1.43
N SER A 89 8.42 -19.03 -1.35
CA SER A 89 9.29 -18.25 -0.48
C SER A 89 9.48 -16.82 -1.01
N ILE A 90 9.81 -15.89 -0.10
CA ILE A 90 10.03 -14.48 -0.44
C ILE A 90 11.52 -14.17 -0.29
N GLN A 91 12.14 -13.80 -1.41
CA GLN A 91 13.48 -13.23 -1.42
C GLN A 91 13.40 -11.71 -1.31
N ARG A 92 14.33 -11.12 -0.55
CA ARG A 92 14.42 -9.67 -0.33
C ARG A 92 15.81 -9.19 -0.71
N ARG A 93 15.91 -8.11 -1.47
CA ARG A 93 17.18 -7.46 -1.81
C ARG A 93 17.04 -5.95 -1.67
N LEU A 94 18.15 -5.28 -1.34
CA LEU A 94 18.20 -3.82 -1.33
C LEU A 94 17.93 -3.30 -2.74
N PHE A 95 17.02 -2.35 -2.86
CA PHE A 95 16.63 -1.76 -4.12
C PHE A 95 16.26 -0.30 -3.92
N ARG A 96 16.78 0.58 -4.78
CA ARG A 96 16.50 2.00 -4.71
C ARG A 96 15.79 2.41 -5.99
N LYS A 97 14.54 2.89 -5.85
CA LYS A 97 13.80 3.47 -6.98
C LYS A 97 14.59 4.65 -7.55
N LYS A 98 14.50 4.85 -8.87
CA LYS A 98 15.05 6.06 -9.50
C LYS A 98 14.19 7.24 -9.05
N THR A 99 14.80 8.15 -8.30
CA THR A 99 14.25 9.46 -7.95
C THR A 99 14.27 10.42 -9.13
#